data_AF-A0A936QDL5-F1
#
_entry.id   AF-A0A936QDL5-F1
#
_cell.length_a   1.000
_cell.length_b   1.000
_cell.length_c   1.000
_cell.angle_alpha   90.00
_cell.angle_beta   90.00
_cell.angle_gamma   90.00
#
_symmetry.space_group_name_H-M   'P 1'
#
loop_
_entity.id
_entity.type
_entity.pdbx_description
1 polymer ?
#
loop_
_entity_poly.entity_id
_entity_poly.type
_entity_poly.pdbx_seq_one_letter_code
_entity_poly.pdbx_strand_id
1 'polypeptide(L)' 'MLAEARTAKGLLQAELAERLRKTQSFVSKYERGERRIDFPEFVCIADALELDLPTFIEAYRARIAALSRRL' A
#
# COMPACT_ATOMS: atom_id res chain seq x y z
N MET A 1 5.60 2.84 0.28
CA MET A 1 5.46 1.65 -0.59
C MET A 1 4.07 1.45 -1.16
N LEU A 2 2.98 1.26 -0.40
CA LEU A 2 1.64 1.13 -1.01
C LEU A 2 1.19 2.42 -1.73
N ALA A 3 1.34 3.58 -1.07
CA ALA A 3 1.03 4.87 -1.69
C ALA A 3 1.90 5.13 -2.94
N GLU A 4 3.20 4.82 -2.85
CA GLU A 4 4.14 4.89 -3.98
C GLU A 4 3.69 3.99 -5.14
N ALA A 5 3.28 2.76 -4.86
CA ALA A 5 2.79 1.82 -5.86
C ALA A 5 1.50 2.33 -6.53
N ARG A 6 0.56 2.90 -5.77
CA ARG A 6 -0.61 3.57 -6.34
C ARG A 6 -0.20 4.70 -7.27
N THR A 7 0.69 5.59 -6.84
CA THR A 7 1.14 6.73 -7.67
C THR A 7 1.89 6.28 -8.91
N ALA A 8 2.68 5.20 -8.85
CA ALA A 8 3.38 4.64 -10.00
C ALA A 8 2.42 4.11 -11.07
N LYS A 9 1.19 3.73 -10.67
CA LYS A 9 0.09 3.36 -11.57
C LYS A 9 -0.75 4.53 -12.05
N GLY A 10 -0.41 5.77 -11.66
CA GLY A 10 -1.14 6.98 -12.04
C GLY A 10 -2.54 7.08 -11.42
N LEU A 11 -2.87 6.24 -10.44
CA LEU A 11 -4.21 6.20 -9.85
C LEU A 11 -4.37 7.30 -8.79
N LEU A 12 -5.51 7.98 -8.78
CA LEU A 12 -5.96 8.84 -7.70
C LEU A 12 -6.40 8.00 -6.48
N GLN A 13 -6.39 8.61 -5.30
CA GLN A 13 -6.89 7.92 -4.09
C GLN A 13 -8.38 7.55 -4.21
N ALA A 14 -9.18 8.36 -4.91
CA ALA A 14 -10.59 8.07 -5.16
C ALA A 14 -10.78 6.85 -6.06
N GLU A 15 -9.98 6.71 -7.11
CA GLU A 15 -10.05 5.58 -8.04
C GLU A 15 -9.66 4.26 -7.36
N LEU A 16 -8.63 4.27 -6.50
CA LEU A 16 -8.30 3.09 -5.71
C LEU A 16 -9.41 2.75 -4.70
N ALA A 17 -10.02 3.77 -4.10
CA ALA A 17 -11.11 3.57 -3.17
C ALA A 17 -12.33 2.92 -3.85
N GLU A 18 -12.66 3.33 -5.07
CA GLU A 18 -13.70 2.71 -5.90
C GLU A 18 -13.41 1.24 -6.18
N ARG A 19 -12.17 0.91 -6.60
CA ARG A 19 -11.74 -0.50 -6.81
C ARG A 19 -11.93 -1.35 -5.55
N LEU A 20 -11.67 -0.77 -4.37
CA LEU A 20 -11.77 -1.44 -3.07
C LEU A 20 -13.18 -1.43 -2.47
N ARG A 21 -14.14 -0.74 -3.10
CA ARG A 21 -15.47 -0.44 -2.52
C ARG A 21 -15.35 0.21 -1.13
N LYS A 22 -14.45 1.18 -1.01
CA LYS A 22 -14.19 1.97 0.21
C LYS A 22 -14.32 3.47 -0.10
N THR A 23 -14.22 4.29 0.94
CA THR A 23 -14.18 5.75 0.78
C THR A 23 -12.77 6.22 0.43
N GLN A 24 -12.62 7.35 -0.26
CA GLN A 24 -11.30 7.96 -0.45
C GLN A 24 -10.60 8.24 0.88
N SER A 25 -11.36 8.59 1.94
CA SER A 25 -10.82 8.80 3.30
C SER A 25 -10.15 7.53 3.87
N PHE A 26 -10.69 6.34 3.58
CA PHE A 26 -10.05 5.07 3.95
C PHE A 26 -8.64 4.99 3.34
N VAL A 27 -8.51 5.27 2.04
CA VAL A 27 -7.22 5.26 1.33
C VAL A 27 -6.27 6.30 1.92
N SER A 28 -6.75 7.53 2.08
CA SER A 28 -5.99 8.65 2.61
C SER A 28 -5.42 8.37 4.01
N LYS A 29 -6.22 7.78 4.91
CA LYS A 29 -5.82 7.50 6.29
C LYS A 29 -4.75 6.41 6.38
N TYR A 30 -4.84 5.33 5.61
CA TYR A 30 -3.80 4.31 5.65
C TYR A 30 -2.51 4.78 4.95
N GLU A 31 -2.61 5.58 3.88
CA GLU A 31 -1.43 6.11 3.19
C GLU A 31 -0.63 7.09 4.06
N ARG A 32 -1.32 7.87 4.91
CA ARG A 32 -0.68 8.74 5.92
C ARG A 32 -0.27 8.03 7.21
N GLY A 33 -0.62 6.77 7.38
CA GLY A 33 -0.33 6.01 8.60
C GLY A 33 -1.23 6.33 9.80
N GLU A 34 -2.27 7.14 9.61
CA GLU A 34 -3.29 7.47 10.62
C GLU A 34 -4.20 6.27 10.94
N ARG A 35 -4.33 5.34 10.00
CA ARG A 35 -5.06 4.08 10.18
C ARG A 35 -4.15 2.90 9.88
N ARG A 36 -4.11 1.94 10.80
CA ARG A 36 -3.52 0.62 10.55
C ARG A 36 -4.45 -0.21 9.65
N ILE A 37 -3.87 -0.90 8.69
CA ILE A 37 -4.56 -1.93 7.90
C ILE A 37 -4.16 -3.29 8.44
N ASP A 38 -5.10 -4.23 8.47
CA ASP A 38 -4.79 -5.63 8.75
C ASP A 38 -4.26 -6.35 7.49
N PHE A 39 -3.84 -7.61 7.66
CA PHE A 39 -3.24 -8.35 6.56
C PHE A 39 -4.25 -8.68 5.42
N PRO A 40 -5.50 -9.09 5.71
CA PRO A 40 -6.53 -9.22 4.66
C PRO A 40 -6.77 -7.92 3.88
N GLU A 41 -6.88 -6.77 4.54
CA GLU A 41 -6.99 -5.46 3.88
C GLU A 41 -5.77 -5.16 3.02
N PHE A 42 -4.57 -5.48 3.51
CA PHE A 42 -3.34 -5.34 2.75
C PHE A 42 -3.35 -6.18 1.46
N VAL A 43 -3.78 -7.45 1.52
CA VAL A 43 -3.90 -8.32 0.34
C VAL A 43 -4.88 -7.72 -0.67
N CYS A 44 -6.06 -7.30 -0.23
CA CYS A 44 -7.05 -6.65 -1.12
C CYS A 44 -6.49 -5.38 -1.78
N ILE A 45 -5.72 -4.56 -1.04
CA ILE A 45 -5.08 -3.36 -1.59
C ILE A 45 -4.00 -3.74 -2.62
N ALA A 46 -3.19 -4.76 -2.34
CA ALA A 46 -2.17 -5.25 -3.26
C ALA A 46 -2.78 -5.78 -4.56
N ASP A 47 -3.86 -6.55 -4.47
CA ASP A 47 -4.58 -7.07 -5.63
C ASP A 47 -5.23 -5.95 -6.45
N ALA A 48 -5.87 -4.97 -5.81
CA ALA A 48 -6.47 -3.82 -6.49
C ALA A 48 -5.43 -2.93 -7.20
N LEU A 49 -4.18 -2.97 -6.73
CA LEU A 49 -3.01 -2.35 -7.33
C LEU A 49 -2.26 -3.30 -8.28
N GLU A 50 -2.74 -4.52 -8.51
CA GLU A 50 -2.12 -5.59 -9.30
C GLU A 50 -0.62 -5.74 -8.97
N LEU A 51 -0.29 -5.83 -7.69
CA LEU A 51 1.07 -6.06 -7.20
C LEU A 51 1.33 -7.56 -7.07
N ASP A 52 2.53 -7.98 -7.46
CA ASP A 52 3.02 -9.30 -7.06
C ASP A 52 3.37 -9.28 -5.57
N LEU A 53 2.56 -9.97 -4.76
CA LEU A 53 2.64 -9.93 -3.31
C LEU A 53 3.99 -10.45 -2.76
N PRO A 54 4.54 -11.59 -3.24
CA PRO A 54 5.85 -12.06 -2.82
C PRO A 54 6.96 -11.04 -3.10
N THR A 55 7.03 -10.50 -4.32
CA THR A 55 8.03 -9.49 -4.70
C THR A 55 7.92 -8.23 -3.86
N PHE A 56 6.68 -7.78 -3.59
CA PHE A 56 6.46 -6.61 -2.74
C PHE A 56 6.97 -6.82 -1.31
N ILE A 57 6.71 -7.98 -0.72
CA ILE A 57 7.16 -8.31 0.65
C ILE A 57 8.69 -8.37 0.71
N GLU A 58 9.35 -8.99 -0.28
CA GLU A 58 10.82 -9.05 -0.31
C GLU A 58 11.43 -7.64 -0.44
N ALA A 59 10.89 -6.80 -1.31
CA ALA A 59 11.31 -5.40 -1.41
C ALA A 59 11.08 -4.61 -0.10
N TYR A 60 9.97 -4.88 0.58
CA TYR A 60 9.68 -4.26 1.88
C TYR A 60 10.68 -4.71 2.96
N ARG A 61 10.98 -6.01 3.04
CA ARG A 61 12.00 -6.57 3.94
C ARG A 61 13.36 -5.93 3.71
N ALA A 62 13.81 -5.86 2.46
CA ALA A 62 15.08 -5.24 2.08
C ALA A 62 15.15 -3.76 2.51
N ARG A 63 14.05 -3.02 2.31
CA ARG A 63 13.97 -1.60 2.67
C ARG A 63 14.03 -1.38 4.19
N ILE A 64 13.30 -2.17 4.98
CA ILE A 64 13.36 -2.09 6.44
C ILE A 64 14.76 -2.47 6.93
N ALA A 65 15.37 -3.54 6.42
CA ALA A 65 16.75 -3.92 6.79
C ALA A 65 17.77 -2.82 6.47
N ALA A 66 17.60 -2.10 5.36
CA ALA A 66 18.44 -0.96 5.01
C ALA A 66 18.26 0.24 5.96
N LEU A 67 17.04 0.49 6.44
CA LEU A 67 16.75 1.54 7.43
C LEU A 67 17.30 1.19 8.81
N SER A 68 17.15 -0.07 9.25
CA SER A 68 17.68 -0.54 10.53
C SER A 68 19.20 -0.51 10.60
N ARG A 69 19.92 -0.58 9.46
CA ARG A 69 21.38 -0.46 9.39
C ARG A 69 21.90 0.98 9.46
N ARG A 70 21.01 1.98 9.42
CA ARG A 70 21.36 3.42 9.45
C ARG A 70 21.17 4.06 10.83
N LEU A 71 20.69 3.28 11.79
CA LEU A 71 20.55 3.64 13.21
C LEU A 71 21.64 2.92 13.99
#